data_AF-A0A956WIZ2-F1
#
_entry.id   AF-A0A956WIZ2-F1
#
_cell.length_a   1.000
_cell.length_b   1.000
_cell.length_c   1.000
_cell.angle_alpha   90.00
_cell.angle_beta   90.00
_cell.angle_gamma   90.00
#
_symmetry.space_group_name_H-M   'P 1'
#
loop_
_entity.id
_entity.type
_entity.pdbx_description
1 polymer ?
#
loop_
_entity_poly.entity_id
_entity_poly.type
_entity_poly.pdbx_seq_one_letter_code
_entity_poly.pdbx_strand_id
1 'polypeptide(L)'
;RSPSGRSSATLYEISHPDVEELVASARQQPGVLGARMMGGGEGGAVLALLRRDQVDAFTAGLRSQFYQQRGRADEPGLVHTCAFSAGATVIVP
;
A
#
# COMPACT_ATOMS: atom_id res chain seq x y z
N ARG A 1 11.13 -3.54 10.86
CA ARG A 1 10.07 -2.53 10.59
C ARG A 1 10.73 -1.32 9.93
N SER A 2 10.13 -0.71 8.90
CA SER A 2 10.64 0.53 8.29
C SER A 2 10.53 1.71 9.28
N PRO A 3 11.59 2.49 9.54
CA PRO A 3 11.56 3.61 10.50
C PRO A 3 10.52 4.68 10.16
N SER A 4 10.34 4.95 8.86
CA SER A 4 9.49 6.05 8.38
C SER A 4 7.99 5.84 8.61
N GLY A 5 7.46 4.66 8.29
CA GLY A 5 6.05 4.35 8.57
C GLY A 5 5.70 4.39 10.07
N ARG A 6 6.63 3.95 10.94
CA ARG A 6 6.43 4.03 12.40
C ARG A 6 6.35 5.48 12.88
N SER A 7 7.22 6.35 12.37
CA SER A 7 7.22 7.77 12.72
C SER A 7 5.90 8.45 12.36
N SER A 8 5.34 8.19 11.18
CA SER A 8 4.06 8.78 10.78
C SER A 8 2.90 8.35 11.69
N ALA A 9 2.90 7.10 12.18
CA ALA A 9 1.88 6.60 13.09
C ALA A 9 2.07 7.07 14.55
N THR A 10 3.31 7.13 15.07
CA THR A 10 3.56 7.30 16.51
C THR A 10 4.23 8.62 16.91
N LEU A 11 4.94 9.29 16.00
CA LEU A 11 5.62 10.56 16.29
C LEU A 11 4.88 11.75 15.69
N TYR A 12 4.29 11.55 14.51
CA TYR A 12 3.47 12.54 13.84
C TYR A 12 1.96 12.33 14.05
N GLU A 13 1.56 11.13 14.48
CA GLU A 13 0.16 10.78 14.80
C GLU A 13 -0.84 11.08 13.68
N ILE A 14 -0.42 10.93 12.41
CA ILE A 14 -1.25 11.22 11.22
C ILE A 14 -1.86 9.95 10.60
N SER A 15 -1.72 8.78 11.23
CA SER A 15 -2.25 7.53 10.67
C SER A 15 -3.69 7.25 11.09
N HIS A 16 -4.32 6.32 10.39
CA HIS A 16 -5.68 5.85 10.68
C HIS A 16 -5.65 4.33 10.95
N PRO A 17 -6.46 3.79 11.88
CA PRO A 17 -6.46 2.36 12.22
C PRO A 17 -6.58 1.43 11.00
N ASP A 18 -7.47 1.74 10.05
CA ASP A 18 -7.62 0.97 8.81
C ASP A 18 -6.35 0.95 7.94
N VAL A 19 -5.61 2.06 7.92
CA VAL A 19 -4.35 2.17 7.17
C VAL A 19 -3.27 1.34 7.84
N GLU A 20 -3.18 1.37 9.17
CA GLU A 20 -2.22 0.55 9.91
C GLU A 20 -2.53 -0.95 9.78
N GLU A 21 -3.81 -1.33 9.75
CA GLU A 21 -4.22 -2.71 9.48
C GLU A 21 -3.89 -3.14 8.04
N LEU A 22 -4.08 -2.26 7.05
CA LEU A 22 -3.66 -2.52 5.67
C LEU A 22 -2.13 -2.66 5.57
N VAL A 23 -1.37 -1.79 6.24
CA VAL A 23 0.10 -1.91 6.33
C VAL A 23 0.50 -3.23 6.98
N ALA A 24 -0.17 -3.66 8.04
CA ALA A 24 0.09 -4.93 8.71
C ALA A 24 -0.20 -6.12 7.79
N SER A 25 -1.38 -6.12 7.14
CA SER A 25 -1.80 -7.16 6.19
C SER A 25 -0.84 -7.28 5.00
N ALA A 26 -0.40 -6.14 4.45
CA ALA A 26 0.58 -6.12 3.36
C ALA A 26 1.91 -6.74 3.82
N ARG A 27 2.40 -6.43 5.01
CA ARG A 27 3.68 -6.95 5.53
C ARG A 27 3.68 -8.44 5.82
N GLN A 28 2.50 -9.04 6.03
CA GLN A 28 2.37 -10.48 6.24
C GLN A 28 2.43 -11.28 4.93
N GLN A 29 2.30 -10.63 3.78
CA GLN A 29 2.34 -11.31 2.49
C GLN A 29 3.76 -11.78 2.12
N PRO A 30 3.92 -12.98 1.56
CA PRO A 30 5.21 -13.48 1.09
C PRO A 30 5.85 -12.57 0.03
N GLY A 31 7.14 -12.29 0.20
CA GLY A 31 7.92 -11.49 -0.75
C GLY A 31 7.89 -9.98 -0.53
N VAL A 32 7.14 -9.49 0.46
CA VAL A 32 7.12 -8.07 0.84
C VAL A 32 8.36 -7.73 1.66
N LEU A 33 9.13 -6.75 1.18
CA LEU A 33 10.34 -6.23 1.79
C LEU A 33 10.04 -5.07 2.76
N GLY A 34 8.94 -4.36 2.53
CA GLY A 34 8.47 -3.31 3.41
C GLY A 34 7.15 -2.71 2.94
N ALA A 35 6.39 -2.11 3.85
CA ALA A 35 5.20 -1.34 3.51
C ALA A 35 5.03 -0.17 4.47
N ARG A 36 4.43 0.93 3.99
CA ARG A 36 4.08 2.11 4.79
C ARG A 36 2.87 2.84 4.23
N MET A 37 2.22 3.64 5.06
CA MET A 37 1.26 4.66 4.63
C MET A 37 1.91 5.70 3.70
N MET A 38 1.11 6.23 2.77
CA MET A 38 1.45 7.33 1.87
C MET A 38 0.35 8.40 1.90
N GLY A 39 0.72 9.66 1.67
CA GLY A 39 -0.21 10.79 1.68
C GLY A 39 -0.19 11.58 3.00
N GLY A 40 -1.19 12.45 3.18
CA GLY A 40 -1.27 13.40 4.30
C GLY A 40 -1.76 12.82 5.63
N GLY A 41 -2.29 11.59 5.64
CA GLY A 41 -2.93 10.98 6.81
C GLY A 41 -4.45 10.84 6.68
N GLU A 42 -5.11 10.32 7.72
CA GLU A 42 -6.59 10.16 7.81
C GLU A 42 -7.23 9.21 6.77
N GLY A 43 -6.46 8.22 6.29
CA GLY A 43 -6.86 7.29 5.24
C GLY A 43 -5.83 7.20 4.12
N GLY A 44 -6.26 6.82 2.92
CA GLY A 44 -5.42 6.85 1.72
C GLY A 44 -4.80 5.50 1.35
N ALA A 45 -3.55 5.54 0.86
CA ALA A 45 -2.91 4.40 0.20
C ALA A 45 -1.73 3.85 1.00
N VAL A 46 -1.48 2.56 0.84
CA VAL A 46 -0.28 1.89 1.35
C VAL A 46 0.66 1.58 0.19
N LEU A 47 1.91 1.99 0.33
CA LEU A 47 2.98 1.60 -0.58
C LEU A 47 3.67 0.37 -0.02
N ALA A 48 3.69 -0.72 -0.80
CA ALA A 48 4.42 -1.94 -0.50
C ALA A 48 5.55 -2.15 -1.51
N LEU A 49 6.75 -2.41 -1.00
CA LEU A 49 7.90 -2.86 -1.77
C LEU A 49 7.97 -4.39 -1.65
N LEU A 50 7.96 -5.08 -2.78
CA LEU A 50 7.94 -6.54 -2.85
C LEU A 50 8.72 -7.05 -4.07
N ARG A 51 9.04 -8.34 -4.06
CA ARG A 51 9.61 -9.01 -5.24
C ARG A 51 8.59 -9.09 -6.37
N ARG A 52 9.05 -8.88 -7.61
CA ARG A 52 8.18 -8.77 -8.79
C ARG A 52 7.38 -10.04 -9.07
N ASP A 53 7.97 -11.20 -8.85
CA ASP A 53 7.35 -12.53 -8.99
C ASP A 53 6.24 -12.79 -7.98
N GLN A 54 6.10 -11.95 -6.95
CA GLN A 54 5.12 -12.12 -5.87
C GLN A 54 3.88 -11.23 -6.02
N VAL A 55 3.76 -10.45 -7.10
CA VAL A 55 2.68 -9.45 -7.28
C VAL A 55 1.28 -10.09 -7.30
N ASP A 56 1.10 -11.19 -8.03
CA ASP A 56 -0.21 -11.84 -8.13
C ASP A 56 -0.64 -12.46 -6.80
N ALA A 57 0.28 -13.19 -6.15
CA ALA A 57 0.06 -13.78 -4.84
C ALA A 57 -0.22 -12.71 -3.77
N PHE A 58 0.52 -11.61 -3.78
CA PHE A 58 0.30 -10.46 -2.91
C PHE A 58 -1.10 -9.85 -3.10
N THR A 59 -1.53 -9.68 -4.36
CA THR A 59 -2.83 -9.09 -4.69
C THR A 59 -3.99 -9.98 -4.22
N ALA A 60 -3.90 -11.30 -4.46
CA ALA A 60 -4.90 -12.26 -3.98
C ALA A 60 -4.92 -12.33 -2.43
N GLY A 61 -3.74 -12.32 -1.81
CA GLY A 61 -3.59 -12.31 -0.36
C GLY A 61 -4.22 -11.08 0.30
N LEU A 62 -3.96 -9.88 -0.23
CA LEU A 62 -4.59 -8.66 0.27
C LEU A 62 -6.11 -8.65 0.08
N ARG A 63 -6.60 -9.11 -1.07
CA ARG A 63 -8.05 -9.22 -1.33
C ARG A 63 -8.74 -10.08 -0.29
N SER A 64 -8.19 -11.26 0.00
CA SER A 64 -8.77 -12.20 0.97
C SER A 64 -8.60 -11.76 2.43
N GLN A 65 -7.45 -11.20 2.81
CA GLN A 65 -7.15 -10.93 4.22
C GLN A 65 -7.64 -9.57 4.72
N PHE A 66 -7.67 -8.56 3.86
CA PHE A 66 -8.05 -7.19 4.24
C PHE A 66 -9.36 -6.73 3.61
N TYR A 67 -9.50 -6.85 2.29
CA TYR A 67 -10.64 -6.28 1.57
C TYR A 67 -11.92 -7.12 1.65
N GLN A 68 -11.82 -8.44 1.79
CA GLN A 68 -12.97 -9.34 1.92
C GLN A 68 -13.80 -9.04 3.16
N GLN A 69 -13.13 -8.81 4.30
CA GLN A 69 -13.79 -8.47 5.57
C GLN A 69 -14.54 -7.13 5.50
N ARG A 70 -14.22 -6.31 4.49
CA ARG A 70 -14.82 -5.00 4.23
C ARG A 70 -15.80 -5.01 3.06
N GLY A 71 -16.10 -6.19 2.48
CA GLY A 71 -17.02 -6.32 1.34
C GLY A 71 -16.50 -5.72 0.03
N ARG A 72 -15.18 -5.51 -0.09
CA ARG A 72 -14.55 -4.83 -1.23
C ARG A 72 -13.68 -5.77 -2.08
N ALA A 73 -13.62 -7.06 -1.78
CA ALA A 73 -12.69 -7.99 -2.42
C ALA A 73 -12.75 -8.01 -3.95
N ASP A 74 -13.93 -7.74 -4.53
CA ASP A 74 -14.16 -7.75 -5.99
C ASP A 74 -14.01 -6.37 -6.63
N GLU A 75 -13.75 -5.32 -5.85
CA GLU A 75 -13.60 -3.96 -6.36
C GLU A 75 -12.36 -3.88 -7.28
N PRO A 76 -12.49 -3.32 -8.50
CA PRO A 76 -11.35 -3.10 -9.37
C PRO A 76 -10.47 -1.98 -8.83
N GLY A 77 -9.17 -2.00 -9.16
CA GLY A 77 -8.26 -0.89 -8.84
C GLY A 77 -7.84 -0.77 -7.36
N LEU A 78 -7.99 -1.82 -6.55
CA LEU A 78 -7.52 -1.78 -5.15
C LEU A 78 -5.99 -1.87 -5.00
N VAL A 79 -5.31 -2.48 -5.98
CA VAL A 79 -3.86 -2.68 -5.99
C VAL A 79 -3.32 -2.21 -7.33
N HIS A 80 -2.33 -1.32 -7.27
CA HIS A 80 -1.66 -0.77 -8.45
C HIS A 80 -0.17 -1.09 -8.40
N THR A 81 0.35 -1.68 -9.48
CA THR A 81 1.79 -1.82 -9.69
C THR A 81 2.31 -0.54 -10.33
N CYS A 82 3.12 0.21 -9.59
CA CYS A 82 3.69 1.46 -10.07
C CYS A 82 5.12 1.27 -10.58
N ALA A 83 5.50 2.04 -11.60
CA ALA A 83 6.87 2.21 -12.07
C ALA A 83 7.20 3.71 -12.10
N PHE A 84 8.49 4.06 -12.05
CA PHE A 84 8.91 5.44 -12.22
C PHE A 84 8.62 5.91 -13.65
N SER A 85 8.06 7.11 -13.78
CA SER A 85 7.80 7.76 -15.06
C SER A 85 8.45 9.13 -15.11
N ALA A 86 8.53 9.70 -16.31
CA ALA A 86 8.87 11.11 -16.46
C ALA A 86 7.87 12.00 -15.68
N GLY A 87 8.35 13.14 -15.21
CA GLY A 87 7.52 14.19 -14.64
C GLY A 87 6.76 14.97 -15.71
N ALA A 88 6.13 16.08 -15.31
CA ALA A 88 5.40 16.94 -16.21
C ALA A 88 6.32 17.50 -17.32
N THR A 89 5.84 17.49 -18.57
CA THR A 89 6.52 18.09 -19.72
C THR A 89 5.51 18.83 -20.59
N VAL A 90 5.99 19.85 -21.31
CA VAL A 90 5.20 20.56 -22.33
C VAL A 90 5.24 19.74 -23.61
N ILE A 91 4.06 19.42 -24.16
CA ILE A 91 3.94 18.79 -25.48
C ILE A 91 3.68 19.91 -26.48
N VAL A 92 4.69 20.22 -27.29
CA VAL A 92 4.56 21.11 -28.45
C VAL A 92 4.25 20.27 -29.69
N PRO A 93 3.34 20.74 -30.56
CA PRO A 93 2.97 20.05 -31.79
C PRO A 93 4.14 19.95 -32.78
#